data_AF-A0A2D6XCW7-F1
#
_entry.id   AF-A0A2D6XCW7-F1
#
_cell.length_a   1.000
_cell.length_b   1.000
_cell.length_c   1.000
_cell.angle_alpha   90.00
_cell.angle_beta   90.00
_cell.angle_gamma   90.00
#
_symmetry.space_group_name_H-M   'P 1'
#
loop_
_entity.id
_entity.type
_entity.pdbx_description
1 polymer ?
#
loop_
_entity_poly.entity_id
_entity_poly.type
_entity_poly.pdbx_seq_one_letter_code
_entity_poly.pdbx_strand_id
1 'polypeptide(L)'
;MTEKKLSTGKKVLIKDLGEDKIVDLKDIMEFVSYPNGSSTIKNVNKHRLAWLREGLVGLGDWKAKNGEIVEDQLLKTLTEEEKDEVFKLIQEAQVLSPNKPLSLDSMS
;
A
#
# COMPACT_ATOMS: atom_id res chain seq x y z
N MET A 1 -0.36 11.96 -6.10
CA MET A 1 -0.12 11.66 -4.67
C MET A 1 -1.37 12.02 -3.88
N THR A 2 -1.72 11.22 -2.89
CA THR A 2 -2.94 11.37 -2.11
C THR A 2 -2.59 11.52 -0.63
N GLU A 3 -3.04 12.58 0.02
CA GLU A 3 -2.90 12.75 1.48
C GLU A 3 -3.96 11.88 2.18
N LYS A 4 -3.52 11.14 3.20
CA LYS A 4 -4.38 10.37 4.10
C LYS A 4 -3.99 10.65 5.56
N LYS A 5 -4.93 10.41 6.47
CA LYS A 5 -4.73 10.55 7.90
C LYS A 5 -4.95 9.19 8.55
N LEU A 6 -3.99 8.74 9.35
CA LEU A 6 -4.09 7.51 10.13
C LEU A 6 -5.07 7.68 11.29
N SER A 7 -5.54 6.57 11.84
CA SER A 7 -6.37 6.51 13.05
C SER A 7 -5.72 7.19 14.26
N THR A 8 -4.38 7.13 14.35
CA THR A 8 -3.57 7.82 15.37
C THR A 8 -3.44 9.33 15.14
N GLY A 9 -3.93 9.82 13.99
CA GLY A 9 -3.91 11.22 13.61
C GLY A 9 -2.68 11.65 12.80
N LYS A 10 -1.67 10.78 12.65
CA LYS A 10 -0.52 11.05 11.78
C LYS A 10 -0.95 11.21 10.33
N LYS A 11 -0.31 12.13 9.61
CA LYS A 11 -0.55 12.36 8.18
C LYS A 11 0.46 11.59 7.35
N VAL A 12 0.00 10.99 6.26
CA VAL A 12 0.82 10.28 5.29
C VAL A 12 0.51 10.74 3.86
N LEU A 13 1.51 10.73 3.00
CA LEU A 13 1.36 10.97 1.57
C LEU A 13 1.62 9.67 0.80
N ILE A 14 0.64 9.29 0.00
CA ILE A 14 0.66 8.05 -0.77
C ILE A 14 0.94 8.37 -2.24
N LYS A 15 1.88 7.63 -2.81
CA LYS A 15 2.24 7.70 -4.23
C LYS A 15 1.20 6.94 -5.05
N ASP A 16 0.92 7.47 -6.24
CA ASP A 16 0.20 6.76 -7.28
C ASP A 16 1.22 5.92 -8.06
N LEU A 17 1.02 4.60 -8.06
CA LEU A 17 1.95 3.63 -8.64
C LEU A 17 1.49 3.24 -10.04
N GLY A 18 2.43 3.07 -10.97
CA GLY A 18 2.11 2.50 -12.27
C GLY A 18 1.71 1.02 -12.16
N GLU A 19 0.89 0.56 -13.10
CA GLU A 19 0.37 -0.81 -13.13
C GLU A 19 1.48 -1.88 -13.10
N ASP A 20 2.56 -1.70 -13.86
CA ASP A 20 3.70 -2.63 -13.85
C ASP A 20 4.30 -2.78 -12.43
N LYS A 21 4.43 -1.67 -11.71
CA LYS A 21 4.93 -1.67 -10.33
C LYS A 21 3.94 -2.35 -9.37
N ILE A 22 2.63 -2.18 -9.60
CA ILE A 22 1.59 -2.85 -8.81
C ILE A 22 1.66 -4.37 -9.03
N VAL A 23 1.87 -4.82 -10.26
CA VAL A 23 2.06 -6.24 -10.60
C VAL A 23 3.31 -6.77 -9.89
N ASP A 24 4.45 -6.11 -10.03
CA ASP A 24 5.71 -6.49 -9.37
C ASP A 24 5.53 -6.66 -7.86
N LEU A 25 4.79 -5.74 -7.23
CA LEU A 25 4.53 -5.78 -5.80
C LEU A 25 3.60 -6.93 -5.39
N LYS A 26 2.58 -7.25 -6.20
CA LYS A 26 1.66 -8.38 -5.97
C LYS A 26 2.38 -9.72 -6.08
N ASP A 27 3.32 -9.84 -7.02
CA ASP A 27 4.05 -11.08 -7.31
C ASP A 27 5.11 -11.45 -6.25
N ILE A 28 5.36 -10.57 -5.27
CA ILE A 28 6.26 -10.89 -4.14
C ILE A 28 5.74 -12.05 -3.29
N MET A 29 4.42 -12.20 -3.15
CA MET A 29 3.82 -13.27 -2.35
C MET A 29 3.82 -14.59 -3.10
N GLU A 30 4.26 -15.65 -2.43
CA GLU A 30 4.31 -16.99 -3.01
C GLU A 30 3.34 -17.91 -2.27
N PHE A 31 2.41 -18.52 -2.99
CA PHE A 31 1.57 -19.60 -2.48
C PHE A 31 2.30 -20.93 -2.62
N VAL A 32 2.49 -21.62 -1.50
CA VAL A 32 3.18 -22.91 -1.46
C VAL A 32 2.21 -23.97 -0.96
N SER A 33 1.96 -24.97 -1.80
CA SER A 33 1.17 -26.16 -1.45
C SER A 33 2.10 -27.32 -1.14
N TYR A 34 1.85 -28.01 -0.03
CA TYR A 34 2.64 -29.16 0.43
C TYR A 34 1.96 -30.48 0.04
N PRO A 35 2.71 -31.58 -0.10
CA PRO A 35 2.16 -32.90 -0.46
C PRO A 35 1.10 -33.44 0.51
N ASN A 36 1.09 -32.96 1.77
CA ASN A 36 0.10 -33.32 2.78
C ASN A 36 -1.22 -32.54 2.65
N GLY A 37 -1.39 -31.76 1.58
CA GLY A 37 -2.59 -30.96 1.32
C GLY A 37 -2.65 -29.63 2.07
N SER A 38 -1.65 -29.28 2.89
CA SER A 38 -1.59 -27.95 3.51
C SER A 38 -1.03 -26.90 2.54
N SER A 39 -1.41 -25.65 2.74
CA SER A 39 -0.88 -24.51 1.97
C SER A 39 -0.42 -23.39 2.90
N THR A 40 0.60 -22.65 2.48
CA THR A 40 1.07 -21.46 3.20
C THR A 40 1.40 -20.33 2.22
N ILE A 41 1.52 -19.12 2.75
CA ILE A 41 1.96 -17.93 2.00
C ILE A 41 3.35 -17.56 2.50
N LYS A 42 4.32 -17.52 1.60
CA LYS A 42 5.67 -17.01 1.89
C LYS A 42 5.78 -15.53 1.56
N ASN A 43 6.83 -14.90 2.08
CA ASN A 43 7.21 -13.51 1.78
C ASN A 43 6.21 -12.43 2.23
N VAL A 44 5.25 -12.73 3.12
CA VAL A 44 4.25 -11.74 3.59
C VAL A 44 4.91 -10.46 4.12
N ASN A 45 5.94 -10.58 4.96
CA ASN A 45 6.65 -9.42 5.50
C ASN A 45 7.44 -8.65 4.42
N LYS A 46 8.02 -9.36 3.46
CA LYS A 46 8.76 -8.76 2.34
C LYS A 46 7.80 -7.98 1.43
N HIS A 47 6.64 -8.57 1.14
CA HIS A 47 5.56 -7.94 0.39
C HIS A 47 5.08 -6.67 1.08
N ARG A 48 4.73 -6.74 2.37
CA ARG A 48 4.30 -5.59 3.17
C ARG A 48 5.35 -4.46 3.15
N LEU A 49 6.62 -4.78 3.37
CA LEU A 49 7.70 -3.79 3.38
C LEU A 49 7.92 -3.15 2.01
N ALA A 50 7.82 -3.92 0.91
CA ALA A 50 7.97 -3.40 -0.43
C ALA A 50 6.86 -2.38 -0.77
N TRP A 51 5.61 -2.70 -0.42
CA TRP A 51 4.49 -1.77 -0.57
C TRP A 51 4.68 -0.48 0.22
N LEU A 52 5.14 -0.56 1.47
CA LEU A 52 5.43 0.62 2.28
C LEU A 52 6.51 1.49 1.64
N ARG A 53 7.60 0.89 1.14
CA ARG A 53 8.73 1.62 0.53
C ARG A 53 8.36 2.32 -0.78
N GLU A 54 7.56 1.66 -1.61
CA GLU A 54 7.18 2.18 -2.92
C GLU A 54 6.00 3.15 -2.84
N GLY A 55 5.04 2.89 -1.95
CA GLY A 55 3.80 3.65 -1.84
C GLY A 55 3.87 4.84 -0.88
N LEU A 56 4.72 4.83 0.15
CA LEU A 56 4.82 5.91 1.13
C LEU A 56 5.85 6.96 0.69
N VAL A 57 5.39 8.17 0.40
CA VAL A 57 6.23 9.32 -0.01
C VAL A 57 6.14 10.51 0.94
N GLY A 58 5.44 10.37 2.05
CA GLY A 58 5.46 11.36 3.12
C GLY A 58 4.92 10.80 4.42
N LEU A 59 5.55 11.20 5.53
CA LEU A 59 5.22 10.76 6.88
C LEU A 59 5.52 11.91 7.86
N GLY A 60 4.46 12.51 8.42
CA GLY A 60 4.60 13.72 9.22
C GLY A 60 5.20 14.86 8.39
N ASP A 61 6.34 15.40 8.85
CA ASP A 61 7.07 16.47 8.18
C ASP A 61 8.01 15.97 7.06
N TRP A 62 8.33 14.67 7.04
CA TRP A 62 9.16 14.10 5.99
C TRP A 62 8.35 13.92 4.70
N LYS A 63 8.96 14.26 3.57
CA LYS A 63 8.43 14.05 2.22
C LYS A 63 9.58 13.63 1.30
N ALA A 64 9.36 12.57 0.53
CA ALA A 64 10.32 12.06 -0.43
C ALA A 64 10.66 13.11 -1.50
N LYS A 65 11.94 13.20 -1.87
CA LYS A 65 12.41 14.03 -2.98
C LYS A 65 12.78 13.14 -4.17
N ASN A 66 12.33 13.49 -5.37
CA ASN A 66 12.76 12.89 -6.65
C ASN A 66 13.00 11.36 -6.62
N GLY A 67 11.94 10.57 -6.45
CA GLY A 67 12.03 9.11 -6.52
C GLY A 67 12.64 8.42 -5.29
N GLU A 68 12.97 9.18 -4.25
CA GLU A 68 13.35 8.65 -2.93
C GLU A 68 12.26 7.72 -2.37
N ILE A 69 12.71 6.63 -1.76
CA ILE A 69 11.87 5.70 -0.99
C ILE A 69 12.04 6.00 0.49
N VAL A 70 11.00 5.72 1.29
CA VAL A 70 11.08 5.92 2.74
C VAL A 70 12.18 5.07 3.37
N GLU A 71 13.01 5.71 4.21
CA GLU A 71 14.10 5.04 4.93
C GLU A 71 13.57 4.17 6.09
N ASP A 72 14.32 3.13 6.44
CA ASP A 72 13.95 2.20 7.51
C ASP A 72 13.82 2.89 8.88
N GLN A 73 14.59 3.94 9.13
CA GLN A 73 14.50 4.69 10.38
C GLN A 73 13.13 5.37 10.53
N LEU A 74 12.61 5.95 9.45
CA LEU A 74 11.28 6.55 9.42
C LEU A 74 10.19 5.49 9.55
N LEU A 75 10.30 4.36 8.85
CA LEU A 75 9.35 3.25 8.99
C LEU A 75 9.32 2.70 10.42
N LYS A 76 10.46 2.68 11.14
CA LYS A 76 10.53 2.25 12.54
C LYS A 76 9.84 3.22 13.52
N THR A 77 9.51 4.44 13.11
CA THR A 77 8.71 5.38 13.92
C THR A 77 7.21 5.06 13.91
N LEU A 78 6.77 4.18 13.02
CA LEU A 78 5.41 3.68 12.97
C LEU A 78 5.27 2.44 13.86
N THR A 79 4.16 2.35 14.59
CA THR A 79 3.77 1.08 15.24
C THR A 79 3.40 0.04 14.20
N GLU A 80 3.27 -1.22 14.60
CA GLU A 80 2.85 -2.27 13.66
C GLU A 80 1.42 -2.04 13.15
N GLU A 81 0.53 -1.52 13.99
CA GLU A 81 -0.84 -1.17 13.60
C GLU A 81 -0.85 -0.01 12.59
N GLU A 82 -0.02 1.01 12.80
CA GLU A 82 0.12 2.12 11.85
C GLU A 82 0.69 1.65 10.51
N LYS A 83 1.67 0.74 10.52
CA LYS A 83 2.19 0.14 9.29
C LYS A 83 1.13 -0.66 8.54
N ASP A 84 0.25 -1.37 9.25
CA ASP A 84 -0.86 -2.10 8.64
C ASP A 84 -1.89 -1.16 8.03
N GLU A 85 -2.21 -0.08 8.73
CA GLU A 85 -3.11 0.95 8.21
C GLU A 85 -2.53 1.63 6.97
N VAL A 86 -1.26 2.05 7.02
CA VAL A 86 -0.55 2.63 5.87
C VAL A 86 -0.54 1.67 4.69
N PHE A 87 -0.22 0.39 4.93
CA PHE A 87 -0.21 -0.64 3.89
C PHE A 87 -1.58 -0.76 3.18
N LYS A 88 -2.68 -0.83 3.95
CA LYS A 88 -4.04 -0.88 3.39
C LYS A 88 -4.37 0.38 2.58
N LEU A 89 -4.09 1.56 3.14
CA LEU A 89 -4.33 2.83 2.45
C LEU A 89 -3.55 2.95 1.14
N ILE A 90 -2.32 2.43 1.10
CA ILE A 90 -1.53 2.40 -0.13
C ILE A 90 -2.23 1.54 -1.18
N GLN A 91 -2.65 0.32 -0.83
CA GLN A 91 -3.33 -0.58 -1.76
C GLN A 91 -4.66 0.00 -2.25
N GLU A 92 -5.48 0.55 -1.34
CA GLU A 92 -6.75 1.21 -1.67
C GLU A 92 -6.56 2.40 -2.61
N ALA A 93 -5.50 3.18 -2.43
CA ALA A 93 -5.20 4.31 -3.31
C ALA A 93 -4.84 3.90 -4.74
N GLN A 94 -4.41 2.64 -4.95
CA GLN A 94 -4.09 2.13 -6.30
C GLN A 94 -5.32 1.56 -7.03
N VAL A 95 -6.43 1.34 -6.33
CA VAL A 95 -7.65 0.86 -6.98
C VAL A 95 -8.36 2.04 -7.62
N LEU A 96 -8.10 2.26 -8.91
CA LEU A 96 -9.03 3.02 -9.76
C LEU A 96 -10.39 2.33 -9.68
N SER A 97 -11.36 2.94 -9.00
CA SER A 97 -12.75 2.52 -9.13
C SER A 97 -13.34 3.11 -10.41
N PRO A 98 -13.64 2.32 -11.46
CA PRO A 98 -14.68 2.67 -12.40
C PRO A 98 -16.09 2.47 -11.81
N ASN A 99 -16.22 1.97 -10.59
CA ASN A 99 -17.53 1.70 -9.95
C ASN A 99 -17.95 2.81 -8.99
N LYS A 100 -18.16 4.02 -9.52
CA LYS A 100 -19.35 4.76 -9.08
C LYS A 100 -20.50 4.06 -9.83
N PRO A 101 -21.53 3.49 -9.19
CA PRO A 101 -22.70 3.08 -9.96
C PRO A 101 -23.14 4.30 -10.77
N LEU A 102 -23.34 4.13 -12.08
CA LEU A 102 -24.04 5.13 -12.88
C LEU A 102 -25.33 5.41 -12.11
N SER A 103 -25.47 6.62 -11.56
CA SER A 103 -26.75 7.05 -11.03
C SER A 103 -27.75 6.90 -12.18
N LEU A 104 -28.77 6.06 -11.97
CA LEU A 104 -29.88 5.89 -12.91
C LEU A 104 -30.68 7.21 -13.12
N ASP A 105 -30.29 8.30 -12.47
CA ASP A 105 -30.89 9.62 -12.60
C ASP A 105 -30.49 10.39 -13.88
N SER A 106 -29.70 9.78 -14.78
CA SER A 106 -29.32 10.39 -16.06
C SER A 106 -30.07 9.84 -17.27
N MET A 107 -31.07 8.98 -17.06
CA MET A 107 -32.04 8.60 -18.10
C MET A 107 -33.41 9.15 -17.73
N SER A 108 -33.56 10.47 -17.92
CA SER A 108 -34.85 11.16 -18.00
C SER A 108 -34.98 11.78 -19.39
#